data_AF-A0A423PF88-F1
#
_entry.id   AF-A0A423PF88-F1
#
_cell.length_a   1.000
_cell.length_b   1.000
_cell.length_c   1.000
_cell.angle_alpha   90.00
_cell.angle_beta   90.00
_cell.angle_gamma   90.00
#
_symmetry.space_group_name_H-M   'P 1'
#
loop_
_entity.id
_entity.type
_entity.pdbx_description
1 polymer ?
#
loop_
_entity_poly.entity_id
_entity_poly.type
_entity_poly.pdbx_seq_one_letter_code
_entity_poly.pdbx_strand_id
1 'polypeptide(L)'
;MGALADNRRFWLACNLVTLVLHAFGVYLYASEGFAHPVAQLWAIVLMLHMLEFPLAFIAVRERRIGWGVTIMATLIFGFTWWVPTRRGVFHA
;
A
#
# COMPACT_ATOMS: atom_id res chain seq x y z
N MET A 1 9.77 9.51 17.31
CA MET A 1 9.25 8.65 16.21
C MET A 1 10.02 8.79 14.87
N GLY A 2 11.13 9.53 14.79
CA GLY A 2 11.88 9.72 13.52
C GLY A 2 12.67 8.49 13.05
N ALA A 3 13.41 7.83 13.94
CA ALA A 3 14.39 6.80 13.57
C ALA A 3 13.83 5.59 12.79
N LEU A 4 12.61 5.13 13.10
CA LEU A 4 11.98 4.02 12.37
C LEU A 4 11.44 4.46 11.01
N ALA A 5 10.84 5.63 10.93
CA ALA A 5 10.25 6.14 9.70
C ALA A 5 11.30 6.57 8.66
N ASP A 6 12.55 6.77 9.08
CA ASP A 6 13.69 7.03 8.19
C ASP A 6 14.44 5.73 7.80
N ASN A 7 14.04 4.57 8.36
CA ASN A 7 14.68 3.28 8.09
C ASN A 7 14.02 2.58 6.89
N ARG A 8 14.78 2.39 5.81
CA ARG A 8 14.31 1.68 4.59
C ARG A 8 13.82 0.26 4.87
N ARG A 9 14.47 -0.48 5.78
CA ARG A 9 14.11 -1.87 6.10
C ARG A 9 12.75 -1.98 6.78
N PHE A 10 12.40 -0.99 7.60
CA PHE A 10 11.09 -0.92 8.24
C PHE A 10 9.98 -0.87 7.18
N TRP A 11 10.07 0.05 6.22
CA TRP A 11 9.09 0.17 5.14
C TRP A 11 9.04 -1.05 4.21
N LEU A 12 10.19 -1.66 3.92
CA LEU A 12 10.23 -2.91 3.15
C LEU A 12 9.55 -4.07 3.89
N ALA A 13 9.73 -4.16 5.22
CA ALA A 13 9.03 -5.15 6.03
C ALA A 13 7.51 -4.89 6.03
N CYS A 14 7.07 -3.63 6.14
CA CYS A 14 5.67 -3.27 5.99
C CYS A 14 5.12 -3.68 4.61
N ASN A 15 5.82 -3.35 3.52
CA ASN A 15 5.41 -3.74 2.18
C ASN A 15 5.29 -5.28 2.04
N LEU A 16 6.22 -6.03 2.61
CA LEU A 16 6.16 -7.49 2.61
C LEU A 16 4.93 -8.01 3.37
N VAL A 17 4.63 -7.46 4.54
CA VAL A 17 3.42 -7.80 5.30
C VAL A 17 2.18 -7.49 4.49
N THR A 18 2.10 -6.31 3.87
CA THR A 18 0.95 -5.93 3.01
C THR A 18 0.76 -6.89 1.85
N LEU A 19 1.84 -7.39 1.23
CA LEU A 19 1.76 -8.41 0.17
C LEU A 19 1.22 -9.75 0.67
N VAL A 20 1.68 -10.21 1.84
CA VAL A 20 1.17 -11.44 2.47
C VAL A 20 -0.32 -11.30 2.77
N LEU A 21 -0.75 -10.15 3.29
CA LEU A 21 -2.16 -9.87 3.57
C LEU A 21 -3.00 -9.84 2.28
N HIS A 22 -2.50 -9.28 1.19
CA HIS A 22 -3.17 -9.35 -0.12
C HIS A 22 -3.30 -10.79 -0.61
N ALA A 23 -2.21 -11.56 -0.56
CA ALA A 23 -2.23 -12.96 -1.00
C ALA A 23 -3.24 -13.77 -0.20
N PHE A 24 -3.30 -13.57 1.12
CA PHE A 24 -4.25 -14.23 2.00
C PHE A 24 -5.70 -13.80 1.74
N GLY A 25 -5.95 -12.50 1.58
CA GLY A 25 -7.28 -11.97 1.26
C GLY A 25 -7.80 -12.47 -0.10
N VAL A 26 -6.95 -12.47 -1.13
CA VAL A 26 -7.27 -13.01 -2.46
C VAL A 26 -7.54 -14.51 -2.38
N TYR A 27 -6.70 -15.26 -1.65
CA TYR A 27 -6.89 -16.70 -1.46
C TYR A 27 -8.26 -17.00 -0.85
N LEU A 28 -8.61 -16.35 0.26
CA LEU A 28 -9.90 -16.56 0.92
C LEU A 28 -11.08 -16.11 0.06
N TYR A 29 -10.96 -15.01 -0.67
CA TYR A 29 -11.99 -14.60 -1.63
C TYR A 29 -12.18 -15.66 -2.72
N ALA A 30 -11.09 -16.23 -3.25
CA ALA A 30 -11.15 -17.22 -4.31
C ALA A 30 -11.66 -18.59 -3.83
N SER A 31 -11.35 -18.99 -2.60
CA SER A 31 -11.74 -20.30 -2.05
C SER A 31 -13.10 -20.30 -1.36
N GLU A 32 -13.46 -19.21 -0.69
CA GLU A 32 -14.65 -19.12 0.17
C GLU A 32 -15.63 -18.03 -0.24
N GLY A 33 -15.25 -17.15 -1.19
CA GLY A 33 -16.09 -16.08 -1.71
C GLY A 33 -16.16 -14.84 -0.80
N PHE A 34 -16.96 -13.87 -1.22
CA PHE A 34 -17.09 -12.58 -0.53
C PHE A 34 -17.87 -12.64 0.80
N ALA A 35 -18.55 -13.75 1.08
CA ALA A 35 -19.25 -13.92 2.36
C ALA A 35 -18.27 -14.16 3.53
N HIS A 36 -17.03 -14.57 3.26
CA HIS A 36 -16.03 -14.79 4.29
C HIS A 36 -15.61 -13.46 4.95
N PRO A 37 -15.69 -13.31 6.29
CA PRO A 37 -15.44 -12.03 6.97
C PRO A 37 -14.07 -11.42 6.67
N VAL A 38 -13.03 -12.25 6.49
CA VAL A 38 -11.68 -11.76 6.18
C VAL A 38 -11.59 -11.26 4.73
N ALA A 39 -12.34 -11.84 3.79
CA ALA A 39 -12.40 -11.34 2.41
C ALA A 39 -13.09 -9.97 2.37
N GLN A 40 -14.13 -9.77 3.19
CA GLN A 40 -14.79 -8.47 3.36
C GLN A 40 -13.85 -7.45 3.99
N LEU A 41 -13.12 -7.83 5.05
CA LEU A 41 -12.12 -6.96 5.67
C LEU A 41 -11.03 -6.56 4.67
N TRP A 42 -10.54 -7.51 3.87
CA TRP A 42 -9.57 -7.24 2.81
C TRP A 42 -10.12 -6.26 1.76
N ALA A 43 -11.38 -6.39 1.34
CA ALA A 43 -12.02 -5.44 0.45
C ALA A 43 -12.15 -4.04 1.05
N ILE A 44 -12.46 -3.94 2.35
CA ILE A 44 -12.46 -2.65 3.08
C ILE A 44 -11.06 -2.03 3.06
N VAL A 45 -10.00 -2.82 3.30
CA VAL A 45 -8.61 -2.33 3.23
C VAL A 45 -8.27 -1.83 1.82
N LEU A 46 -8.68 -2.54 0.77
CA LEU A 46 -8.52 -2.07 -0.61
C LEU A 46 -9.27 -0.73 -0.85
N MET A 47 -10.47 -0.58 -0.33
CA MET A 47 -11.20 0.70 -0.41
C MET A 47 -10.45 1.81 0.34
N LEU A 48 -9.87 1.52 1.50
CA LEU A 48 -9.02 2.49 2.22
C LEU A 48 -7.82 2.91 1.37
N HIS A 49 -7.15 1.97 0.69
CA HIS A 49 -6.08 2.30 -0.25
C HIS A 49 -6.55 3.21 -1.39
N MET A 50 -7.77 3.01 -1.93
CA MET A 50 -8.33 3.92 -2.95
C MET A 50 -8.52 5.35 -2.42
N LEU A 51 -8.93 5.51 -1.16
CA LEU A 51 -9.07 6.82 -0.54
C LEU A 51 -7.74 7.55 -0.37
N GLU A 52 -6.62 6.83 -0.41
CA GLU A 52 -5.29 7.42 -0.32
C GLU A 52 -4.78 8.02 -1.64
N PHE A 53 -5.43 7.76 -2.78
CA PHE A 53 -4.94 8.26 -4.08
C PHE A 53 -4.62 9.76 -4.09
N PRO A 54 -5.46 10.68 -3.58
CA PRO A 54 -5.13 12.10 -3.56
C PRO A 54 -3.84 12.39 -2.79
N LEU A 55 -3.64 11.74 -1.64
CA LEU A 55 -2.45 11.91 -0.81
C LEU A 55 -1.21 11.32 -1.49
N ALA A 56 -1.35 10.16 -2.12
CA ALA A 56 -0.27 9.52 -2.88
C ALA A 56 0.19 10.40 -4.05
N PHE A 57 -0.75 10.95 -4.84
CA PHE A 57 -0.43 11.86 -5.94
C PHE A 57 0.27 13.14 -5.46
N ILE A 58 -0.19 13.72 -4.34
CA ILE A 58 0.48 14.89 -3.73
C ILE A 58 1.89 14.51 -3.27
N ALA A 59 2.05 13.36 -2.62
CA ALA A 59 3.31 12.89 -2.05
C ALA A 59 4.41 12.66 -3.10
N VAL A 60 4.05 12.26 -4.32
CA VAL A 60 5.01 11.90 -5.38
C VAL A 60 5.04 12.89 -6.54
N ARG A 61 4.32 14.02 -6.45
CA ARG A 61 4.21 15.03 -7.53
C ARG A 61 5.56 15.48 -8.09
N GLU A 62 6.56 15.66 -7.23
CA GLU A 62 7.90 16.13 -7.62
C GLU A 62 8.81 15.00 -8.16
N ARG A 63 8.39 13.75 -8.01
CA ARG A 63 9.17 12.55 -8.38
C ARG A 63 8.90 12.06 -9.81
N ARG A 64 8.03 12.74 -10.58
CA ARG A 64 7.66 12.36 -11.96
C ARG A 64 7.17 10.91 -12.12
N ILE A 65 6.58 10.33 -11.07
CA ILE A 65 6.02 8.97 -11.12
C ILE A 65 4.75 8.99 -11.97
N GLY A 66 4.64 8.06 -12.92
CA GLY A 66 3.49 7.93 -13.80
C GLY A 66 2.21 7.55 -13.05
N TRP A 67 1.06 8.03 -13.54
CA TRP A 67 -0.24 7.82 -12.89
C TRP A 67 -0.58 6.35 -12.63
N GLY A 68 -0.34 5.48 -13.62
CA GLY A 68 -0.58 4.05 -13.47
C GLY A 68 0.25 3.42 -12.35
N VAL A 69 1.52 3.81 -12.21
CA VAL A 69 2.39 3.33 -11.13
C VAL A 69 1.88 3.84 -9.79
N THR A 70 1.50 5.11 -9.67
CA THR A 70 0.94 5.68 -8.44
C THR A 70 -0.32 4.94 -7.99
N ILE A 71 -1.25 4.66 -8.92
CA ILE A 71 -2.50 3.94 -8.61
C ILE A 71 -2.18 2.51 -8.18
N MET A 72 -1.39 1.77 -8.97
CA MET A 72 -1.07 0.37 -8.67
C MET A 72 -0.29 0.23 -7.36
N ALA A 73 0.74 1.05 -7.15
CA ALA A 73 1.50 1.05 -5.91
C ALA A 73 0.63 1.39 -4.70
N THR A 74 -0.31 2.33 -4.84
CA THR A 74 -1.23 2.68 -3.75
C THR A 74 -2.24 1.57 -3.46
N LEU A 75 -2.79 0.90 -4.48
CA LEU A 75 -3.66 -0.25 -4.26
C LEU A 75 -2.94 -1.41 -3.57
N ILE A 76 -1.68 -1.67 -3.93
CA ILE A 76 -0.94 -2.81 -3.39
C ILE A 76 -0.36 -2.50 -2.00
N PHE A 77 0.18 -1.30 -1.79
CA PHE A 77 0.97 -0.96 -0.60
C PHE A 77 0.36 0.13 0.29
N GLY A 78 -0.66 0.86 -0.17
CA GLY A 78 -1.24 1.97 0.58
C GLY A 78 -0.16 2.97 1.02
N PHE A 79 -0.24 3.45 2.27
CA PHE A 79 0.69 4.48 2.75
C PHE A 79 2.13 4.00 2.88
N THR A 80 2.38 2.69 2.89
CA THR A 80 3.71 2.14 3.13
C THR A 80 4.66 2.34 1.95
N TRP A 81 4.17 2.79 0.79
CA TRP A 81 5.02 3.20 -0.33
C TRP A 81 5.16 4.73 -0.46
N TRP A 82 4.06 5.50 -0.41
CA TRP A 82 4.11 6.93 -0.71
C TRP A 82 4.66 7.75 0.45
N VAL A 83 4.50 7.32 1.71
CA VAL A 83 5.11 7.98 2.87
C VAL A 83 6.65 7.94 2.80
N PRO A 84 7.32 6.79 2.69
CA PRO A 84 8.79 6.76 2.57
C PRO A 84 9.31 7.42 1.30
N THR A 85 8.54 7.39 0.20
CA THR A 85 8.91 8.10 -1.04
C THR A 85 8.92 9.62 -0.82
N ARG A 86 7.89 10.17 -0.16
CA ARG A 86 7.84 11.58 0.23
C ARG A 86 8.99 11.97 1.16
N ARG A 87 9.37 11.07 2.07
CA ARG A 87 10.51 11.26 3.01
C ARG A 87 11.88 11.10 2.35
N GLY A 88 11.95 10.68 1.08
CA GLY A 88 13.23 10.39 0.40
C GLY A 88 13.92 9.11 0.89
N VAL A 89 13.22 8.23 1.62
CA VAL A 89 13.74 6.92 2.02
C VAL A 89 13.73 5.96 0.83
N PHE A 90 12.65 5.99 0.05
CA PHE A 90 12.60 5.35 -1.27
C PHE A 90 13.01 6.36 -2.33
N HIS A 91 13.99 5.98 -3.13
CA HIS A 91 14.47 6.75 -4.27
C HIS A 91 13.83 6.09 -5.50
N ALA A 92 12.73 6.69 -5.96
CA ALA A 92 12.11 6.36 -7.23
C ALA A 92 12.75 7.19 -8.36
#